data_AF-A0A2V7DVC3-F1
#
_entry.id   AF-A0A2V7DVC3-F1
#
_cell.length_a   1.000
_cell.length_b   1.000
_cell.length_c   1.000
_cell.angle_alpha   90.00
_cell.angle_beta   90.00
_cell.angle_gamma   90.00
#
_symmetry.space_group_name_H-M   'P 1'
#
loop_
_entity.id
_entity.type
_entity.pdbx_description
1 polymer ?
#
loop_
_entity_poly.entity_id
_entity_poly.type
_entity_poly.pdbx_seq_one_letter_code
_entity_poly.pdbx_strand_id
1 'polypeptide(L)' 'MLSDPTGQVGQLFGVWDDTWNLERRYTFVIDRERRIRYVESGGPAVETNGVLEALTRIAKAR' A
#
# COMPACT_ATOMS: atom_id res chain seq x y z
N MET A 1 -5.95 -10.77 6.83
CA MET A 1 -4.49 -10.82 6.58
C MET A 1 -4.28 -11.75 5.40
N LEU A 2 -3.57 -11.31 4.35
CA LEU A 2 -3.26 -12.14 3.19
C LEU A 2 -1.96 -12.92 3.48
N SER A 3 -1.89 -14.18 3.06
CA SER A 3 -0.62 -14.93 3.05
C SER A 3 -0.13 -15.00 1.60
N ASP A 4 1.07 -14.50 1.35
CA ASP A 4 1.75 -14.58 0.05
C ASP A 4 3.14 -15.20 0.24
N PRO A 5 3.25 -16.54 0.33
CA PRO A 5 4.53 -17.21 0.50
C PRO A 5 5.43 -17.10 -0.75
N THR A 6 4.87 -16.74 -1.89
CA THR A 6 5.58 -16.64 -3.17
C THR A 6 6.09 -15.25 -3.49
N GLY A 7 5.63 -14.23 -2.75
CA GLY A 7 5.92 -12.82 -3.02
C GLY A 7 5.33 -12.30 -4.34
N GLN A 8 4.41 -13.03 -4.96
CA GLN A 8 3.82 -12.67 -6.26
C GLN A 8 3.08 -11.33 -6.18
N VAL A 9 2.40 -11.07 -5.06
CA VAL A 9 1.68 -9.81 -4.84
C VAL A 9 2.69 -8.70 -4.61
N GLY A 10 3.70 -8.90 -3.77
CA GLY A 10 4.77 -7.93 -3.56
C GLY A 10 5.48 -7.53 -4.85
N GLN A 11 5.75 -8.49 -5.73
CA GLN A 11 6.34 -8.25 -7.06
C GLN A 11 5.39 -7.48 -7.97
N LEU A 12 4.11 -7.87 -8.04
CA LEU A 12 3.09 -7.19 -8.85
C LEU A 12 2.92 -5.72 -8.45
N PHE A 13 2.98 -5.43 -7.15
CA PHE A 13 2.85 -4.07 -6.61
C PHE A 13 4.18 -3.31 -6.59
N GLY A 14 5.29 -3.92 -7.02
CA GLY A 14 6.61 -3.27 -7.08
C GLY A 14 7.22 -2.97 -5.71
N VAL A 15 6.83 -3.72 -4.68
CA VAL A 15 7.30 -3.53 -3.29
C VAL A 15 8.28 -4.60 -2.83
N TRP A 16 8.53 -5.60 -3.66
CA TRP A 16 9.50 -6.66 -3.40
C TRP A 16 10.93 -6.12 -3.31
N ASP A 17 11.71 -6.62 -2.36
CA ASP A 17 13.14 -6.37 -2.24
C ASP A 17 13.93 -7.65 -2.52
N ASP A 18 14.61 -7.69 -3.67
CA ASP A 18 15.43 -8.83 -4.08
C ASP A 18 16.64 -9.06 -3.17
N THR A 19 17.09 -8.05 -2.42
CA THR A 19 18.23 -8.17 -1.50
C THR A 19 17.84 -8.99 -0.28
N TRP A 20 16.62 -8.76 0.22
CA TRP A 20 16.11 -9.38 1.44
C TRP A 20 15.13 -10.52 1.17
N ASN A 21 14.74 -10.74 -0.09
CA ASN A 21 13.75 -11.73 -0.51
C ASN A 21 12.42 -11.57 0.27
N LEU A 22 12.04 -10.32 0.49
CA LEU A 22 10.93 -9.90 1.34
C LEU A 22 10.30 -8.62 0.78
N GLU A 23 9.05 -8.37 1.14
CA GLU A 23 8.38 -7.12 0.81
C GLU A 23 8.88 -5.98 1.69
N ARG A 24 9.16 -4.82 1.08
CA ARG A 24 9.29 -3.56 1.80
C ARG A 24 7.93 -3.17 2.36
N ARG A 25 7.94 -2.40 3.46
CA ARG A 25 6.69 -1.89 4.02
C ARG A 25 6.13 -0.77 3.16
N TYR A 26 4.93 -1.02 2.64
CA TYR A 26 4.12 -0.07 1.90
C TYR A 26 2.67 -0.10 2.36
N THR A 27 2.01 1.05 2.29
CA THR A 27 0.56 1.17 2.50
C THR A 27 -0.10 1.70 1.24
N PHE A 28 -1.12 1.00 0.75
CA PHE A 28 -1.91 1.42 -0.41
C PHE A 28 -3.35 1.74 0.00
N VAL A 29 -3.93 2.81 -0.57
CA VAL A 29 -5.39 3.05 -0.54
C VAL A 29 -5.91 2.87 -1.95
N ILE A 30 -6.83 1.92 -2.11
CA ILE A 30 -7.45 1.57 -3.39
C ILE A 30 -8.94 1.93 -3.33
N ASP A 31 -9.44 2.66 -4.32
CA ASP A 31 -10.85 3.03 -4.40
C ASP A 31 -11.74 1.93 -5.02
N ARG A 32 -13.05 2.18 -5.08
CA ARG A 32 -14.02 1.22 -5.66
C ARG A 32 -13.86 1.03 -7.18
N GLU A 33 -13.19 1.95 -7.86
CA GLU A 33 -12.86 1.84 -9.29
C GLU A 33 -11.54 1.08 -9.50
N ARG A 34 -11.00 0.48 -8.44
CA ARG A 34 -9.73 -0.27 -8.42
C ARG A 34 -8.51 0.59 -8.76
N ARG A 35 -8.60 1.91 -8.52
CA ARG A 35 -7.47 2.82 -8.71
C ARG A 35 -6.73 3.02 -7.39
N ILE A 36 -5.40 3.01 -7.46
CA ILE A 36 -4.55 3.43 -6.35
C ILE A 36 -4.69 4.94 -6.19
N ARG A 37 -5.06 5.39 -4.99
CA ARG A 37 -5.27 6.81 -4.67
C ARG A 37 -4.22 7.37 -3.72
N TYR A 38 -3.49 6.48 -3.05
CA TYR A 38 -2.42 6.83 -2.13
C TYR A 38 -1.45 5.67 -2.00
N VAL A 39 -0.17 6.01 -1.90
CA VAL A 39 0.94 5.09 -1.62
C VAL A 39 1.81 5.74 -0.56
N GLU A 40 2.12 5.00 0.48
CA GLU A 40 3.10 5.36 1.51
C GLU A 40 4.19 4.30 1.56
N SER A 41 5.44 4.74 1.66
CA SER A 41 6.62 3.90 1.68
C SER A 41 7.46 4.18 2.94
N GLY A 42 7.87 3.14 3.65
CA GLY A 42 9.09 3.20 4.47
C GLY A 42 9.00 3.79 5.87
N GLY A 43 7.92 3.56 6.63
CA GLY A 43 7.87 3.84 8.08
C GLY A 43 8.12 2.62 8.99
N PRO A 44 8.69 2.80 10.20
CA PRO A 44 8.71 1.76 11.24
C PRO A 44 7.31 1.42 11.78
N ALA A 45 6.30 2.23 11.45
CA ALA A 45 4.87 1.96 11.62
C ALA A 45 4.09 2.45 10.39
N VAL A 46 2.80 2.09 10.31
CA VAL A 46 1.88 2.65 9.30
C VAL A 46 1.58 4.11 9.66
N GLU A 47 1.74 5.02 8.70
CA GLU A 47 1.40 6.43 8.89
C GLU A 47 -0.10 6.67 8.72
N THR A 48 -0.84 6.57 9.83
CA THR A 48 -2.30 6.63 9.85
C THR A 48 -2.88 7.99 9.44
N ASN A 49 -2.16 9.08 9.70
CA ASN A 49 -2.60 10.43 9.32
C ASN A 49 -2.67 10.60 7.80
N GLY A 50 -1.63 10.15 7.07
CA GLY A 50 -1.61 10.22 5.61
C GLY A 50 -2.73 9.37 4.98
N VAL A 51 -3.00 8.19 5.55
CA VAL A 51 -4.11 7.34 5.14
C VAL A 51 -5.47 8.04 5.36
N LEU A 52 -5.68 8.66 6.53
CA LEU A 52 -6.93 9.36 6.84
C LEU A 52 -7.16 10.55 5.91
N GLU A 53 -6.12 11.32 5.61
CA GLU A 53 -6.19 12.42 4.64
C GLU A 53 -6.56 11.92 3.24
N ALA A 54 -5.92 10.84 2.78
CA ALA A 54 -6.23 10.23 1.49
C ALA A 54 -7.70 9.77 1.41
N LEU A 55 -8.19 9.10 2.44
CA LEU A 55 -9.59 8.67 2.53
C LEU A 55 -10.55 9.86 2.54
N THR A 56 -10.21 10.93 3.26
CA THR A 56 -11.03 12.16 3.31
C THR A 56 -11.13 12.83 1.94
N ARG A 57 -10.04 12.86 1.17
CA ARG A 57 -10.04 13.39 -0.21
C ARG A 57 -10.92 12.55 -1.13
N ILE A 58 -10.85 11.22 -1.03
CA ILE A 58 -11.69 10.31 -1.81
C ILE A 58 -13.17 10.51 -1.47
N ALA A 59 -13.50 10.69 -0.19
CA ALA A 59 -14.87 10.91 0.26
C ALA A 59 -15.45 12.24 -0.25
N LYS A 60 -14.65 13.31 -0.31
CA LYS A 60 -15.08 14.64 -0.82
C LYS A 60 -15.18 14.72 -2.35
N ALA A 61 -14.46 13.86 -3.07
CA ALA A 61 -14.48 13.83 -4.53
C ALA A 61 -15.69 13.05 -5.10
N ARG A 62 -16.56 12.53 -4.22
CA ARG A 62 -17.83 11.89 -4.54
C ARG A 62 -18.98 12.85 -4.28
#